data_AF-A0A1I7J8U7-F1
#
_entry.id   AF-A0A1I7J8U7-F1
#
_cell.length_a   1.000
_cell.length_b   1.000
_cell.length_c   1.000
_cell.angle_alpha   90.00
_cell.angle_beta   90.00
_cell.angle_gamma   90.00
#
_symmetry.space_group_name_H-M   'P 1'
#
loop_
_entity.id
_entity.type
_entity.pdbx_description
1 polymer ?
#
loop_
_entity_poly.entity_id
_entity_poly.type
_entity_poly.pdbx_seq_one_letter_code
_entity_poly.pdbx_strand_id
1 'polypeptide(L)'
;MTGSRLALLALLPVLALAPLVALARYLWSILANPGKAWRIAVGFDQLVNVAANGHEDETISSRAARARDGGRRWGCLLCRLLDALDPGHCDKSRGT
;
A
#
# COMPACT_ATOMS: atom_id res chain seq x y z
N MET A 1 18.78 9.03 -3.68
CA MET A 1 20.11 8.73 -3.11
C MET A 1 20.20 7.23 -2.91
N THR A 2 21.07 6.53 -3.64
CA THR A 2 21.27 5.09 -3.43
C THR A 2 22.16 4.90 -2.20
N GLY A 3 21.57 4.50 -1.08
CA GLY A 3 22.34 4.14 0.12
C GLY A 3 23.30 3.00 -0.18
N SER A 4 24.46 2.98 0.47
CA SER A 4 25.39 1.84 0.38
C SER A 4 24.66 0.56 0.83
N ARG A 5 25.03 -0.60 0.27
CA ARG A 5 24.41 -1.90 0.65
C ARG A 5 24.46 -2.12 2.16
N LEU A 6 25.55 -1.69 2.80
CA LEU A 6 25.71 -1.74 4.26
C LEU A 6 24.70 -0.86 5.00
N ALA A 7 24.42 0.35 4.50
CA ALA A 7 23.40 1.22 5.08
C ALA A 7 22.00 0.59 4.98
N LEU A 8 21.67 -0.06 3.87
CA LEU A 8 20.40 -0.78 3.70
C LEU A 8 20.28 -1.99 4.65
N LEU A 9 21.37 -2.75 4.81
CA LEU A 9 21.42 -3.85 5.77
C LEU A 9 21.26 -3.37 7.21
N ALA A 10 21.87 -2.22 7.55
CA ALA A 10 21.73 -1.62 8.88
C ALA A 10 20.29 -1.17 9.19
N LEU A 11 19.46 -0.91 8.18
CA LEU A 11 18.03 -0.57 8.35
C LEU A 11 17.14 -1.79 8.61
N LEU A 12 17.60 -3.01 8.31
CA LEU A 12 16.81 -4.23 8.43
C LEU A 12 16.10 -4.41 9.80
N PRO A 13 16.73 -4.22 10.97
CA PRO A 13 16.03 -4.34 12.25
C PRO A 13 14.89 -3.32 12.39
N VAL A 14 15.07 -2.09 11.88
CA VAL A 14 14.02 -1.07 11.90
C VAL A 14 12.86 -1.48 10.99
N LEU A 15 13.15 -1.97 9.79
CA LEU A 15 12.14 -2.45 8.84
C LEU A 15 11.38 -3.68 9.36
N ALA A 16 12.01 -4.52 10.17
CA ALA A 16 11.36 -5.66 10.80
C ALA A 16 10.46 -5.26 11.97
N LEU A 17 10.88 -4.28 12.79
CA LEU A 17 10.16 -3.87 14.00
C LEU A 17 9.05 -2.84 13.75
N ALA A 18 9.24 -1.92 12.79
CA ALA A 18 8.29 -0.84 12.53
C ALA A 18 6.87 -1.36 12.16
N PRO A 19 6.69 -2.41 11.34
CA PRO A 19 5.38 -2.97 11.06
C PRO A 19 4.68 -3.51 12.31
N LEU A 20 5.43 -4.10 13.26
CA LEU A 20 4.86 -4.62 14.51
C LEU A 20 4.27 -3.49 15.36
N VAL A 21 4.99 -2.37 15.47
CA VAL A 21 4.52 -1.16 16.14
C VAL A 21 3.29 -0.59 15.43
N ALA A 22 3.31 -0.55 14.09
CA ALA A 22 2.18 -0.07 13.29
C ALA A 22 0.93 -0.94 13.49
N LEU A 23 1.07 -2.27 13.56
CA LEU A 23 -0.01 -3.20 13.83
C LEU A 23 -0.58 -3.05 15.24
N ALA A 24 0.27 -2.90 16.26
CA ALA A 24 -0.19 -2.61 17.63
C ALA A 24 -0.99 -1.31 17.67
N ARG A 25 -0.51 -0.27 16.98
CA ARG A 25 -1.22 1.02 16.84
C ARG A 25 -2.51 0.89 16.04
N TYR A 26 -2.54 0.05 15.00
CA TYR A 26 -3.73 -0.22 14.21
C TYR A 26 -4.82 -0.84 15.08
N LEU A 27 -4.51 -1.91 15.82
CA LEU A 27 -5.45 -2.58 16.72
C LEU A 27 -6.05 -1.64 17.75
N TRP A 28 -5.22 -0.83 18.41
CA TRP A 28 -5.70 0.21 19.34
C TRP A 28 -6.60 1.24 18.63
N SER A 29 -6.20 1.65 17.42
CA SER A 29 -6.90 2.70 16.68
C SER A 29 -8.26 2.25 16.13
N ILE A 30 -8.50 0.95 15.93
CA ILE A 30 -9.84 0.44 15.56
C ILE A 30 -10.90 0.93 16.54
N LEU A 31 -10.57 0.93 17.83
CA LEU A 31 -11.49 1.34 18.90
C LEU A 31 -11.40 2.85 19.19
N ALA A 32 -10.18 3.40 19.23
CA ALA A 32 -9.97 4.77 19.69
C ALA A 32 -10.12 5.84 18.59
N ASN A 33 -9.77 5.53 17.34
CA ASN A 33 -9.81 6.47 16.21
C ASN A 33 -9.81 5.73 14.86
N PRO A 34 -10.99 5.36 14.34
CA PRO A 34 -11.10 4.60 13.08
C PRO A 34 -10.42 5.29 11.88
N GLY A 35 -10.45 6.62 11.82
CA GLY A 35 -9.76 7.38 10.77
C GLY A 35 -8.23 7.26 10.81
N LYS A 36 -7.65 7.02 12.00
CA LYS A 36 -6.23 6.69 12.13
C LYS A 36 -5.95 5.24 11.72
N ALA A 37 -6.82 4.30 12.09
CA ALA A 37 -6.70 2.92 11.63
C ALA A 37 -6.71 2.83 10.10
N TRP A 38 -7.62 3.56 9.45
CA TRP A 38 -7.68 3.65 7.99
C TRP A 38 -6.38 4.19 7.36
N ARG A 39 -5.83 5.28 7.92
CA ARG A 39 -4.54 5.83 7.44
C ARG A 39 -3.38 4.87 7.59
N ILE A 40 -3.35 4.05 8.65
CA ILE A 40 -2.33 3.01 8.81
C ILE A 40 -2.51 1.93 7.73
N ALA A 41 -3.74 1.50 7.45
CA ALA A 41 -4.02 0.53 6.39
C ALA A 41 -3.57 1.03 5.01
N VAL A 42 -3.83 2.31 4.68
CA VAL A 42 -3.33 2.95 3.45
C VAL A 42 -1.79 2.97 3.40
N GLY A 43 -1.11 3.23 4.52
CA GLY A 43 0.36 3.16 4.59
C GLY A 43 0.91 1.76 4.32
N PHE A 44 0.23 0.71 4.79
CA PHE A 44 0.58 -0.67 4.46
C PHE A 44 0.35 -0.99 2.98
N ASP A 45 -0.70 -0.46 2.37
CA ASP A 45 -0.94 -0.58 0.93
C ASP A 45 0.20 0.06 0.11
N GLN A 46 0.63 1.28 0.46
CA GLN A 46 1.80 1.91 -0.15
C GLN A 46 3.09 1.08 0.03
N LEU A 47 3.32 0.54 1.23
CA LEU A 47 4.45 -0.36 1.49
C LEU A 47 4.43 -1.60 0.57
N VAL A 48 3.26 -2.23 0.43
CA VAL A 48 3.06 -3.39 -0.46
C VAL A 48 3.23 -3.00 -1.92
N ASN A 49 2.78 -1.80 -2.33
CA ASN A 49 2.99 -1.31 -3.68
C ASN A 49 4.48 -1.16 -4.00
N VAL A 50 5.28 -0.58 -3.11
CA VAL A 50 6.75 -0.48 -3.26
C VAL A 50 7.37 -1.88 -3.38
N ALA A 51 7.00 -2.80 -2.49
CA ALA A 51 7.46 -4.18 -2.55
C ALA A 51 7.07 -4.88 -3.87
N ALA A 52 5.96 -4.47 -4.49
CA ALA A 52 5.50 -4.91 -5.80
C ALA A 52 6.06 -4.08 -6.99
N ASN A 53 7.17 -3.36 -6.80
CA ASN A 53 7.82 -2.49 -7.81
C ASN A 53 7.03 -1.22 -8.18
N GLY A 54 6.25 -0.68 -7.25
CA GLY A 54 5.55 0.60 -7.36
C GLY A 54 6.32 1.75 -6.71
N HIS A 55 5.72 2.94 -6.71
CA HIS A 55 6.27 4.15 -6.08
C HIS A 55 5.79 4.26 -4.62
N GLU A 56 6.62 4.82 -3.74
CA GLU A 56 6.39 4.92 -2.29
C GLU A 56 5.19 5.77 -1.88
N ASP A 57 4.84 6.75 -2.71
CA ASP A 57 3.70 7.64 -2.50
C ASP A 57 2.43 7.16 -3.20
N GLU A 58 2.44 5.95 -3.79
CA GLU A 58 1.33 5.39 -4.55
C GLU A 58 0.77 4.11 -3.89
N THR A 59 -0.57 3.99 -3.86
CA THR A 59 -1.29 2.76 -3.49
C THR A 59 -1.31 1.73 -4.61
N ILE A 60 -1.45 0.44 -4.27
CA ILE A 60 -1.48 -0.61 -5.30
C ILE A 60 -2.73 -0.50 -6.19
N SER A 61 -3.85 -0.04 -5.63
CA SER A 61 -5.12 0.15 -6.34
C SER A 61 -5.04 1.30 -7.36
N SER A 62 -4.41 2.43 -7.00
CA SER A 62 -4.09 3.52 -7.94
C SER A 62 -3.28 3.00 -9.13
N ARG A 63 -2.22 2.24 -8.85
CA ARG A 63 -1.33 1.70 -9.88
C ARG A 63 -2.04 0.69 -10.76
N ALA A 64 -2.90 -0.13 -10.15
CA ALA A 64 -3.72 -1.11 -10.87
C ALA A 64 -4.70 -0.43 -11.83
N ALA A 65 -5.32 0.68 -11.42
CA ALA A 65 -6.20 1.46 -12.29
C ALA A 65 -5.46 1.98 -13.53
N ARG A 66 -4.29 2.62 -13.36
CA ARG A 66 -3.48 3.07 -14.50
C ARG A 66 -2.97 1.92 -15.37
N ALA A 67 -2.66 0.79 -14.74
CA ALA A 67 -2.24 -0.41 -15.47
C ALA A 67 -3.35 -1.02 -16.31
N ARG A 68 -4.57 -1.10 -15.77
CA ARG A 68 -5.78 -1.55 -16.47
C ARG A 68 -6.02 -0.67 -17.70
N ASP A 69 -5.92 0.64 -17.55
CA ASP A 69 -6.08 1.61 -18.64
C ASP A 69 -5.00 1.49 -19.71
N GLY A 70 -3.77 1.15 -19.31
CA GLY A 70 -2.70 0.77 -20.22
C GLY A 70 -2.83 -0.64 -20.81
N GLY A 71 -3.96 -1.33 -20.61
CA GLY A 71 -4.22 -2.67 -21.15
C GLY A 71 -3.46 -3.82 -20.45
N ARG A 72 -2.86 -3.58 -19.27
CA ARG A 72 -2.06 -4.59 -18.57
C ARG A 72 -2.96 -5.53 -17.77
N ARG A 73 -2.84 -6.83 -18.06
CA ARG A 73 -3.69 -7.91 -17.49
C ARG A 73 -3.77 -7.91 -15.96
N TRP A 74 -2.66 -7.74 -15.25
CA TRP A 74 -2.67 -7.76 -13.78
C TRP A 74 -3.50 -6.62 -13.19
N GLY A 75 -3.52 -5.45 -13.84
CA GLY A 75 -4.34 -4.31 -13.42
C GLY A 75 -5.83 -4.62 -13.57
N CYS A 76 -6.22 -5.24 -14.68
CA CYS A 76 -7.59 -5.71 -14.89
C CYS A 76 -8.02 -6.75 -13.85
N LEU A 77 -7.15 -7.73 -13.56
CA LEU A 77 -7.42 -8.78 -12.57
C LEU A 77 -7.57 -8.22 -11.16
N LEU A 78 -6.63 -7.37 -10.74
CA LEU A 78 -6.65 -6.78 -9.41
C LEU A 78 -7.83 -5.82 -9.24
N CYS A 79 -8.11 -4.96 -10.23
CA CYS A 79 -9.27 -4.07 -10.16
C CYS A 79 -10.58 -4.85 -10.12
N ARG A 80 -10.72 -5.95 -10.88
CA ARG A 80 -11.91 -6.79 -10.79
C ARG A 80 -12.09 -7.42 -9.42
N LEU A 81 -11.00 -7.84 -8.76
CA LEU A 81 -11.05 -8.38 -7.40
C LEU A 81 -11.47 -7.30 -6.39
N LEU A 82 -10.90 -6.09 -6.50
CA LEU A 82 -11.20 -4.99 -5.60
C LEU A 82 -12.61 -4.44 -5.81
N ASP A 83 -13.08 -4.36 -7.06
CA ASP A 83 -14.44 -3.93 -7.41
C ASP A 83 -15.52 -4.90 -6.88
N ALA A 84 -15.17 -6.17 -6.66
CA ALA A 84 -16.06 -7.14 -6.01
C ALA A 84 -16.23 -6.87 -4.50
N LEU A 85 -15.27 -6.20 -3.87
CA LEU A 85 -15.32 -5.83 -2.45
C LEU A 85 -15.90 -4.42 -2.25
N ASP A 86 -15.54 -3.49 -3.13
CA ASP A 86 -16.00 -2.10 -3.15
C ASP A 86 -16.24 -1.68 -4.62
N PRO A 87 -17.50 -1.58 -5.08
CA PRO A 87 -17.79 -1.28 -6.48
C PRO A 87 -17.08 -0.02 -6.99
N GLY A 88 -16.26 -0.17 -8.05
CA GLY A 88 -15.49 0.92 -8.65
C GLY A 88 -14.28 1.38 -7.81
N HIS A 89 -13.74 0.50 -6.95
CA HIS A 89 -12.64 0.80 -6.05
C HIS A 89 -11.42 1.40 -6.76
N CYS A 90 -11.01 0.80 -7.88
CA CYS A 90 -9.85 1.27 -8.63
C CYS A 90 -10.06 2.68 -9.22
N ASP A 91 -11.27 2.98 -9.68
CA ASP A 91 -11.58 4.30 -10.26
C ASP A 91 -11.59 5.39 -9.19
N LYS A 92 -12.13 5.09 -8.00
CA LYS A 92 -12.07 5.99 -6.84
C LYS A 92 -10.63 6.22 -6.34
N SER A 93 -9.78 5.21 -6.47
CA SER A 93 -8.40 5.21 -5.95
C SER A 93 -7.36 5.70 -6.95
N ARG A 94 -7.74 5.96 -8.21
CA ARG A 94 -6.83 6.26 -9.32
C ARG A 94 -5.87 7.43 -9.06
N GLY A 95 -6.30 8.41 -8.26
CA GLY A 95 -5.66 9.72 -8.17
C GLY A 95 -5.82 10.51 -9.49
N THR A 96 -5.43 11.78 -9.46
CA THR A 96 -5.32 12.64 -10.66
C THR A 96 -3.95 12.48 -11.31
#